data_AF-A0AA38MAZ2-F1
#
_entry.id   AF-A0AA38MAZ2-F1
#
_cell.length_a   1.000
_cell.length_b   1.000
_cell.length_c   1.000
_cell.angle_alpha   90.00
_cell.angle_beta   90.00
_cell.angle_gamma   90.00
#
_symmetry.space_group_name_H-M   'P 1'
#
loop_
_entity.id
_entity.type
_entity.pdbx_description
1 polymer ?
#
loop_
_entity_poly.entity_id
_entity_poly.type
_entity_poly.pdbx_seq_one_letter_code
_entity_poly.pdbx_strand_id
1 'polypeptide(L)'
;MSEVMKIEYRAVIKLLTREGISSQNIKDRLDEVYGQKSPTYSVMKEWSKRFRMGQKSLEDDARTGRPVEMLTDNNIALVEDLVLGDRCLKVKEIAQQSGLSDTTALRIVHDHDIWISIDETTDSVGRY
;
A
#
# COMPACT_ATOMS: atom_id res chain seq x y z
N MET A 1 17.92 3.64 5.20
CA MET A 1 17.92 3.17 6.60
C MET A 1 17.42 1.73 6.58
N SER A 2 18.22 0.76 7.00
CA SER A 2 17.83 -0.66 6.95
C SER A 2 16.69 -0.95 7.95
N GLU A 3 15.88 -1.96 7.66
CA GLU A 3 14.73 -2.32 8.52
C GLU A 3 15.17 -2.75 9.92
N VAL A 4 16.28 -3.50 9.99
CA VAL A 4 16.92 -3.91 11.25
C VAL A 4 17.24 -2.71 12.16
N MET A 5 17.76 -1.62 11.59
CA MET A 5 18.10 -0.41 12.35
C MET A 5 16.85 0.29 12.93
N LYS A 6 15.72 0.27 12.22
CA LYS A 6 14.47 0.86 12.73
C LYS A 6 13.95 0.09 13.95
N ILE A 7 13.97 -1.23 13.88
CA ILE A 7 13.51 -2.09 14.98
C ILE A 7 14.39 -1.87 16.20
N GLU A 8 15.71 -1.75 16.02
CA GLU A 8 16.67 -1.44 17.08
C GLU A 8 16.33 -0.11 17.78
N TYR A 9 16.14 0.97 17.01
CA TYR A 9 15.77 2.27 17.57
C TYR A 9 14.46 2.20 18.36
N ARG A 10 13.45 1.52 17.81
CA ARG A 10 12.14 1.35 18.46
C ARG A 10 12.26 0.55 19.76
N ALA A 11 13.12 -0.47 19.81
CA ALA A 11 13.38 -1.24 21.03
C ALA A 11 13.99 -0.36 22.13
N VAL A 12 15.00 0.44 21.78
CA VAL A 12 15.65 1.39 22.73
C VAL A 12 14.65 2.44 23.20
N ILE A 13 13.88 3.03 22.29
CA ILE A 13 12.84 4.02 22.63
C ILE A 13 11.80 3.41 23.57
N LYS A 14 11.37 2.16 23.32
CA LYS A 14 10.42 1.45 24.17
C LYS A 14 10.94 1.24 25.58
N LEU A 15 12.19 0.81 25.72
CA LEU A 15 12.83 0.62 27.02
C LEU A 15 12.89 1.94 27.80
N LEU A 16 13.47 2.98 27.20
CA LEU A 16 13.66 4.28 27.87
C LEU A 16 12.33 4.97 28.19
N THR A 17 11.31 4.77 27.34
CA THR A 17 9.95 5.25 27.61
C THR A 17 9.35 4.58 28.85
N ARG A 18 9.58 3.28 29.03
CA ARG A 18 9.11 2.52 30.21
C ARG A 18 9.86 2.89 31.48
N GLU A 19 11.13 3.26 31.37
CA GLU A 19 11.92 3.83 32.47
C GLU A 19 11.45 5.24 32.89
N GLY A 20 10.52 5.86 32.13
CA GLY A 20 10.01 7.19 32.44
C GLY A 20 10.94 8.33 32.04
N ILE A 21 11.92 8.06 31.18
CA ILE A 21 12.86 9.09 30.70
C ILE A 21 12.12 10.10 29.82
N SER A 22 12.49 11.37 29.95
CA SER A 22 11.91 12.46 29.15
C SER A 22 12.30 12.32 27.68
N SER A 23 11.42 12.78 26.78
CA SER A 23 11.67 12.67 25.34
C SER A 23 12.95 13.38 24.89
N GLN A 24 13.33 14.49 25.53
CA GLN A 24 14.59 15.17 25.22
C GLN A 24 15.80 14.29 25.59
N ASN A 25 15.83 13.74 26.79
CA ASN A 25 16.93 12.89 27.23
C ASN A 25 17.03 11.60 26.40
N ILE A 26 15.89 11.05 25.92
CA ILE A 26 15.90 9.93 24.97
C ILE A 26 16.56 10.35 23.66
N LYS A 27 16.24 11.55 23.13
CA LYS A 27 16.86 12.05 21.90
C LYS A 27 18.37 12.20 22.06
N ASP A 28 18.81 12.79 23.15
CA ASP A 28 20.23 13.06 23.40
C ASP A 28 21.02 11.74 23.47
N ARG A 29 20.47 10.71 24.15
CA ARG A 29 21.08 9.37 24.19
C ARG A 29 21.13 8.69 22.81
N LEU A 30 20.07 8.82 22.01
CA LEU A 30 20.06 8.28 20.66
C LEU A 30 21.09 8.99 19.76
N ASP A 31 21.28 10.30 19.93
CA ASP A 31 22.28 11.06 19.17
C ASP A 31 23.71 10.74 19.59
N GLU A 32 23.95 10.52 20.88
CA GLU A 32 25.25 10.11 21.40
C GLU A 32 25.70 8.77 20.81
N VAL A 33 24.77 7.81 20.69
CA VAL A 33 25.09 6.45 20.20
C VAL A 33 25.07 6.37 18.67
N TYR A 34 24.06 6.96 18.03
CA TYR A 34 23.82 6.76 16.59
C TYR A 34 24.23 7.95 15.72
N GLY A 35 24.53 9.12 16.31
CA GLY A 35 24.96 10.32 15.59
C GLY A 35 24.02 10.69 14.44
N GLN A 36 24.56 10.84 13.24
CA GLN A 36 23.78 11.19 12.04
C GLN A 36 22.75 10.11 11.63
N LYS A 37 22.89 8.87 12.11
CA LYS A 37 21.94 7.78 11.85
C LYS A 37 20.78 7.77 12.84
N SER A 38 20.84 8.61 13.87
CA SER A 38 19.81 8.72 14.90
C SER A 38 18.44 9.07 14.29
N PRO A 39 17.34 8.47 14.80
CA PRO A 39 16.01 8.83 14.36
C PRO A 39 15.72 10.30 14.66
N THR A 40 14.90 10.93 13.81
CA THR A 40 14.46 12.30 14.06
C THR A 40 13.63 12.38 15.35
N TYR A 41 13.63 13.56 15.97
CA TYR A 41 12.87 13.79 17.22
C TYR A 41 11.39 13.44 17.07
N SER A 42 10.79 13.75 15.90
CA SER A 42 9.39 13.44 15.60
C SER A 42 9.11 11.94 15.61
N VAL A 43 9.96 11.14 14.96
CA VAL A 43 9.82 9.67 14.94
C VAL A 43 9.96 9.10 16.35
N MET A 44 10.98 9.52 17.10
CA MET A 44 11.16 9.08 18.48
C MET A 44 9.95 9.44 19.37
N LYS A 45 9.43 10.65 19.25
CA LYS A 45 8.28 11.14 20.03
C LYS A 45 7.02 10.36 19.71
N GLU A 46 6.76 10.07 18.44
CA GLU A 46 5.62 9.27 18.00
C GLU A 46 5.70 7.84 18.55
N TRP A 47 6.86 7.19 18.46
CA TRP A 47 7.05 5.85 19.04
C TRP A 47 6.92 5.86 20.56
N SER A 48 7.50 6.84 21.24
CA SER A 48 7.32 7.02 22.69
C SER A 48 5.84 7.14 23.07
N LYS A 49 5.06 7.91 22.30
CA LYS A 49 3.61 8.04 22.49
C LYS A 49 2.91 6.69 22.30
N ARG A 50 3.19 5.96 21.22
CA ARG A 50 2.63 4.62 20.96
C ARG A 50 2.89 3.64 22.09
N PHE A 51 4.12 3.61 22.60
CA PHE A 51 4.47 2.73 23.72
C PHE A 51 3.77 3.11 25.02
N ARG A 52 3.57 4.41 25.29
CA ARG A 52 2.74 4.86 26.43
C ARG A 52 1.27 4.46 26.27
N MET A 53 0.76 4.44 25.04
CA MET A 53 -0.59 3.97 24.72
C MET A 53 -0.73 2.44 24.70
N GLY A 54 0.32 1.69 25.07
CA GLY A 54 0.26 0.24 25.21
C GLY A 54 0.66 -0.57 23.98
N GLN A 55 1.22 0.06 22.93
CA GLN A 55 1.72 -0.66 21.76
C GLN A 55 2.84 -1.64 22.16
N LYS A 56 2.71 -2.92 21.75
CA LYS A 56 3.68 -3.97 22.05
C LYS A 56 4.63 -4.25 20.89
N SER A 57 4.15 -4.14 19.65
CA SER A 57 4.95 -4.40 18.45
C SER A 57 6.04 -3.34 18.25
N LEU A 58 7.17 -3.77 17.69
CA LEU A 58 8.27 -2.91 17.21
C LEU A 58 8.20 -2.71 15.70
N GLU A 59 7.39 -3.49 15.01
CA GLU A 59 7.20 -3.41 13.57
C GLU A 59 6.17 -2.34 13.24
N ASP A 60 6.25 -1.82 12.02
CA ASP A 60 5.14 -1.02 11.52
C ASP A 60 3.93 -1.93 11.30
N ASP A 61 2.74 -1.41 11.56
CA ASP A 61 1.54 -2.11 11.13
C ASP A 61 1.59 -2.29 9.61
N ALA A 62 1.03 -3.40 9.12
CA ALA A 62 0.94 -3.65 7.70
C ALA A 62 0.40 -2.38 7.03
N ARG A 63 1.14 -1.82 6.06
CA ARG A 63 0.65 -0.67 5.29
C ARG A 63 -0.59 -1.15 4.56
N THR A 64 -1.75 -0.80 5.11
CA THR A 64 -2.97 -0.73 4.32
C THR A 64 -2.74 0.39 3.32
N GLY A 65 -2.20 0.05 2.15
CA GLY A 65 -2.33 0.90 0.99
C GLY A 65 -3.81 1.21 0.77
N ARG A 66 -4.12 2.29 0.04
CA ARG A 66 -5.50 2.65 -0.28
C ARG A 66 -6.24 1.39 -0.75
N PRO A 67 -7.24 0.90 0.01
CA PRO A 67 -8.08 -0.17 -0.49
C PRO A 67 -8.69 0.37 -1.76
N VAL A 68 -8.45 -0.29 -2.87
CA VAL A 68 -9.20 0.01 -4.06
C VAL A 68 -10.55 -0.65 -3.83
N GLU A 69 -11.43 0.01 -3.08
CA GLU A 69 -12.84 -0.39 -2.94
C GLU A 69 -13.55 -0.48 -4.31
N MET A 70 -12.91 0.03 -5.37
CA MET A 70 -13.36 -0.04 -6.75
C MET A 70 -12.89 -1.29 -7.53
N LEU A 71 -11.96 -2.10 -6.99
CA LEU A 71 -11.51 -3.38 -7.55
C LEU A 71 -12.21 -4.54 -6.81
N THR A 72 -13.52 -4.43 -6.63
CA THR A 72 -14.31 -5.58 -6.18
C THR A 72 -14.47 -6.56 -7.33
N ASP A 73 -14.58 -7.85 -7.02
CA ASP A 73 -14.83 -8.91 -8.02
C ASP A 73 -16.04 -8.58 -8.90
N ASN A 74 -17.05 -7.90 -8.33
CA ASN A 74 -18.23 -7.43 -9.06
C ASN A 74 -17.90 -6.37 -10.13
N ASN A 75 -17.02 -5.41 -9.82
CA ASN A 75 -16.63 -4.38 -10.78
C ASN A 75 -15.71 -4.95 -11.87
N ILE A 76 -14.89 -5.95 -11.52
CA ILE A 76 -14.04 -6.67 -12.47
C ILE A 76 -14.94 -7.45 -13.45
N ALA A 77 -15.86 -8.26 -12.94
CA ALA A 77 -16.80 -9.02 -13.76
C ALA A 77 -17.67 -8.13 -14.66
N LEU A 78 -18.11 -6.97 -14.16
CA LEU A 78 -18.86 -6.00 -14.95
C LEU A 78 -18.04 -5.44 -16.13
N VAL A 79 -16.77 -5.12 -15.89
CA VAL A 79 -15.87 -4.62 -16.95
C VAL A 79 -15.52 -5.73 -17.93
N GLU A 80 -15.32 -6.97 -17.46
CA GLU A 80 -15.13 -8.15 -18.32
C GLU A 80 -16.32 -8.38 -19.25
N ASP A 81 -17.55 -8.36 -18.72
CA ASP A 81 -18.77 -8.56 -19.52
C ASP A 81 -18.95 -7.47 -20.59
N LEU A 82 -18.69 -6.21 -20.23
CA LEU A 82 -18.74 -5.09 -21.18
C LEU A 82 -17.73 -5.25 -22.33
N VAL A 83 -16.49 -5.63 -22.01
CA VAL A 83 -15.42 -5.79 -23.00
C VAL A 83 -15.65 -7.04 -23.87
N LEU A 84 -16.15 -8.13 -23.30
CA LEU A 84 -16.51 -9.34 -24.04
C LEU A 84 -17.72 -9.12 -24.96
N GLY A 85 -18.68 -8.30 -24.53
CA GLY A 85 -19.87 -7.94 -25.29
C GLY A 85 -19.58 -7.04 -26.49
N ASP A 86 -18.69 -6.04 -26.34
CA ASP A 86 -18.25 -5.18 -27.44
C ASP A 86 -16.75 -4.84 -27.33
N ARG A 87 -15.97 -5.53 -28.17
CA ARG A 87 -14.50 -5.45 -28.22
C ARG A 87 -13.97 -4.11 -28.77
N CYS A 88 -14.82 -3.23 -29.29
CA CYS A 88 -14.44 -1.92 -29.82
C CYS A 88 -14.59 -0.79 -28.79
N LEU A 89 -15.05 -1.09 -27.57
CA LEU A 89 -15.29 -0.07 -26.54
C LEU A 89 -14.00 0.61 -26.09
N LYS A 90 -14.04 1.93 -26.05
CA LYS A 90 -12.98 2.75 -25.45
C LYS A 90 -13.11 2.70 -23.93
N VAL A 91 -11.99 2.85 -23.23
CA VAL A 91 -11.93 2.95 -21.76
C VAL A 91 -12.95 3.94 -21.17
N LYS A 92 -13.18 5.06 -21.87
CA LYS A 92 -14.17 6.08 -21.47
C LYS A 92 -15.61 5.55 -21.50
N GLU A 93 -15.93 4.72 -22.48
CA GLU A 93 -17.26 4.11 -22.62
C GLU A 93 -17.43 2.99 -21.59
N ILE A 94 -16.39 2.21 -21.32
CA ILE A 94 -16.35 1.21 -20.25
C ILE A 94 -16.57 1.88 -18.89
N ALA A 95 -15.88 2.99 -18.61
CA ALA A 95 -16.03 3.76 -17.39
C ALA A 95 -17.47 4.29 -17.22
N GLN A 96 -18.04 4.85 -18.29
CA GLN A 96 -19.42 5.35 -18.28
C GLN A 96 -20.44 4.24 -18.02
N GLN A 97 -20.27 3.07 -18.61
CA GLN A 97 -21.22 1.94 -18.46
C GLN A 97 -21.06 1.21 -17.12
N SER A 98 -19.82 1.10 -16.61
CA SER A 98 -19.53 0.48 -15.31
C SER A 98 -19.77 1.42 -14.11
N GLY A 99 -20.00 2.72 -14.36
CA GLY A 99 -20.09 3.73 -13.30
C GLY A 99 -18.77 4.00 -12.59
N LEU A 100 -17.65 3.55 -13.16
CA LEU A 100 -16.31 3.71 -12.61
C LEU A 100 -15.63 4.96 -13.18
N SER A 101 -14.54 5.39 -12.55
CA SER A 101 -13.67 6.40 -13.16
C SER A 101 -12.83 5.79 -14.29
N ASP A 102 -12.51 6.60 -15.31
CA ASP A 102 -11.65 6.21 -16.43
C ASP A 102 -10.35 5.53 -15.97
N THR A 103 -9.73 6.05 -14.90
CA THR A 103 -8.50 5.49 -14.32
C THR A 103 -8.73 4.11 -13.71
N THR A 104 -9.88 3.88 -13.10
CA THR A 104 -10.22 2.57 -12.50
C THR A 104 -10.52 1.56 -13.58
N ALA A 105 -11.35 1.92 -14.58
CA ALA A 105 -11.68 1.07 -15.71
C ALA A 105 -10.41 0.69 -16.50
N LEU A 106 -9.53 1.66 -16.79
CA LEU A 106 -8.24 1.40 -17.45
C LEU A 106 -7.41 0.38 -16.67
N ARG A 107 -7.33 0.56 -15.35
CA ARG A 107 -6.52 -0.32 -14.51
C ARG A 107 -7.10 -1.72 -14.42
N ILE A 108 -8.42 -1.89 -14.34
CA ILE A 108 -9.05 -3.23 -14.38
C ILE A 108 -8.69 -3.93 -15.69
N VAL A 109 -8.90 -3.24 -16.81
CA VAL A 109 -8.64 -3.76 -18.15
C VAL A 109 -7.18 -4.14 -18.36
N HIS A 110 -6.24 -3.38 -17.79
CA HIS A 110 -4.80 -3.63 -17.89
C HIS A 110 -4.31 -4.70 -16.91
N ASP A 111 -4.70 -4.63 -15.64
CA ASP A 111 -4.15 -5.49 -14.57
C ASP A 111 -4.76 -6.90 -14.58
N HIS A 112 -5.93 -7.09 -15.20
CA HIS A 112 -6.59 -8.40 -15.34
C HIS A 112 -6.41 -9.04 -16.73
N ASP A 113 -5.52 -8.48 -17.56
CA ASP A 113 -5.15 -9.07 -18.86
C ASP A 113 -6.34 -9.37 -19.79
N ILE A 114 -7.43 -8.61 -19.63
CA ILE A 114 -8.69 -8.79 -20.37
C ILE A 114 -8.44 -8.68 -21.89
N TRP A 115 -7.47 -7.84 -22.31
CA TRP A 115 -7.06 -7.75 -23.70
C TRP A 115 -6.34 -8.99 -24.23
N ILE A 116 -5.55 -9.68 -23.41
CA ILE A 116 -4.77 -10.86 -23.83
C ILE A 116 -5.68 -12.07 -24.05
N SER A 117 -6.70 -12.25 -23.22
CA SER A 117 -7.70 -13.32 -23.41
C SER A 117 -8.46 -13.18 -24.74
N ILE A 118 -8.61 -11.98 -25.29
CA ILE A 118 -9.26 -11.74 -26.58
C ILE A 118 -8.38 -12.19 -27.75
N ASP A 119 -7.05 -11.96 -27.65
CA ASP A 119 -6.08 -12.27 -28.72
C ASP A 119 -5.93 -13.80 -28.89
N GLU A 120 -5.83 -14.55 -27.79
CA GLU A 120 -5.76 -16.02 -27.82
C GLU A 120 -7.05 -16.66 -28.36
N THR A 121 -8.22 -16.04 -28.11
CA THR A 121 -9.49 -16.56 -28.63
C THR A 121 -9.61 -16.36 -30.14
N THR A 122 -8.93 -15.35 -30.71
CA THR A 122 -8.95 -15.08 -32.16
C THR A 122 -8.07 -16.03 -32.99
N ASP A 123 -7.11 -16.73 -32.38
CA ASP A 123 -6.31 -17.76 -33.06
C ASP A 123 -7.09 -19.07 -33.29
N SER A 124 -8.32 -19.19 -32.77
CA SER A 124 -9.19 -20.37 -32.95
C SER A 124 -10.02 -20.34 -34.22
N VAL A 125 -10.08 -19.22 -34.95
CA VAL A 125 -10.87 -19.11 -36.20
C VAL A 125 -9.91 -19.09 -37.37
N GLY A 126 -9.51 -20.31 -37.77
CA GLY A 126 -8.62 -20.56 -38.88
C GLY A 126 -8.99 -19.77 -40.14
N ARG A 127 -8.02 -19.03 -40.66
CA ARG A 127 -8.03 -18.59 -42.05
C ARG A 127 -7.78 -19.81 -42.94
N TYR A 128 -8.83 -20.31 -43.58
CA TYR A 128 -8.82 -20.83 -44.96
C TYR A 128 -10.16 -20.53 -45.61
#